data_AF-A0A7W1KBN4-F1
#
_entry.id   AF-A0A7W1KBN4-F1
#
_cell.length_a   1.000
_cell.length_b   1.000
_cell.length_c   1.000
_cell.angle_alpha   90.00
_cell.angle_beta   90.00
_cell.angle_gamma   90.00
#
_symmetry.space_group_name_H-M   'P 1'
#
loop_
_entity.id
_entity.type
_entity.pdbx_description
1 polymer ?
#
loop_
_entity_poly.entity_id
_entity_poly.type
_entity_poly.pdbx_seq_one_letter_code
_entity_poly.pdbx_strand_id
1 'polypeptide(L)'
;MALSKQLQAKQVDLVVLDQGIDTSTAVGRMFFQILGAIAEFEHALMSERTRDGLDAARARGRTGGQKPKLTARQAKIAQDMYDELGPDGHRKHTVQQIADEFGVTRPTIYRHLQRPLAEPERTGR
;
A
#
# COMPACT_ATOMS: atom_id res chain seq x y z
N MET A 1 1.30 -6.96 21.81
CA MET A 1 0.74 -8.10 22.58
C MET A 1 0.88 -9.48 21.93
N ALA A 2 1.17 -9.62 20.63
CA ALA A 2 1.26 -10.94 19.99
C ALA A 2 2.32 -11.88 20.60
N LEU A 3 3.53 -11.38 20.87
CA LEU A 3 4.61 -12.16 21.47
C LEU A 3 4.28 -12.66 22.89
N SER A 4 3.65 -11.82 23.71
CA SER A 4 3.25 -12.22 25.07
C SER A 4 2.23 -13.35 25.07
N LYS A 5 1.17 -13.23 24.24
CA LYS A 5 0.16 -14.29 24.11
C LYS A 5 0.78 -15.60 23.61
N GLN A 6 1.78 -15.51 22.73
CA GLN A 6 2.53 -16.67 22.25
C GLN A 6 3.38 -17.33 23.34
N LEU A 7 4.06 -16.55 24.19
CA LEU A 7 4.85 -17.09 25.30
C LEU A 7 3.95 -17.75 26.35
N GLN A 8 2.82 -17.13 26.67
CA GLN A 8 1.84 -17.70 27.61
C GLN A 8 1.23 -19.02 27.09
N ALA A 9 0.90 -19.09 25.80
CA ALA A 9 0.42 -20.32 25.17
C ALA A 9 1.47 -21.45 25.19
N LYS A 10 2.75 -21.09 25.23
CA LYS A 10 3.88 -22.03 25.37
C LYS A 10 4.30 -22.28 26.81
N GLN A 11 3.57 -21.72 27.80
CA GLN A 11 3.90 -21.81 29.23
C GLN A 11 5.33 -21.33 29.54
N VAL A 12 5.78 -20.29 28.83
CA VAL A 12 7.09 -19.67 29.05
C VAL A 12 6.90 -18.39 29.85
N ASP A 13 7.65 -18.27 30.94
CA ASP A 13 7.73 -17.04 31.72
C ASP A 13 8.74 -16.06 31.10
N LEU A 14 8.38 -14.77 31.14
CA LEU A 14 9.21 -13.66 30.71
C LEU A 14 9.77 -12.95 31.94
N VAL A 15 11.09 -12.81 31.96
CA VAL A 15 11.80 -11.99 32.95
C VAL A 15 12.45 -10.82 32.23
N VAL A 16 12.05 -9.61 32.59
CA VAL A 16 12.61 -8.36 32.07
C VAL A 16 13.49 -7.77 33.16
N LEU A 17 14.81 -7.84 32.97
CA LEU A 17 15.80 -7.51 34.00
C LEU A 17 15.80 -6.03 34.36
N ASP A 18 15.75 -5.13 33.38
CA ASP A 18 15.84 -3.68 33.61
C ASP A 18 14.60 -3.13 34.33
N GLN A 19 13.42 -3.68 34.06
CA GLN A 19 12.16 -3.26 34.66
C GLN A 19 11.75 -4.14 35.86
N GLY A 20 12.55 -5.17 36.20
CA GLY A 20 12.27 -6.09 37.30
C GLY A 20 10.95 -6.85 37.16
N ILE A 21 10.49 -7.10 35.93
CA ILE A 21 9.21 -7.77 35.68
C ILE A 21 9.45 -9.26 35.54
N ASP A 22 8.83 -10.06 36.41
CA ASP A 22 8.87 -11.52 36.35
C ASP A 22 7.45 -12.09 36.24
N THR A 23 7.08 -12.59 35.06
CA THR A 23 5.75 -13.15 34.82
C THR A 23 5.52 -14.54 35.43
N SER A 24 6.53 -15.16 36.07
CA SER A 24 6.32 -16.35 36.88
C SER A 24 5.49 -16.05 38.14
N THR A 25 5.52 -14.80 38.60
CA THR A 25 4.77 -14.32 39.77
C THR A 25 3.39 -13.76 39.39
N ALA A 26 2.42 -13.86 40.30
CA ALA A 26 1.08 -13.28 40.07
C ALA A 26 1.11 -11.76 39.88
N VAL A 27 1.95 -11.06 40.67
CA VAL A 27 2.14 -9.61 40.59
C VAL A 27 2.77 -9.22 39.26
N GLY A 28 3.83 -9.92 38.82
CA GLY A 28 4.47 -9.63 37.55
C GLY A 28 3.58 -9.89 36.34
N ARG A 29 2.71 -10.91 36.37
CA ARG A 29 1.68 -11.10 35.33
C ARG A 29 0.69 -9.94 35.27
N MET A 30 0.19 -9.49 36.42
CA MET A 30 -0.74 -8.37 36.49
C MET A 30 -0.08 -7.09 35.94
N PHE A 31 1.13 -6.78 36.38
CA PHE A 31 1.86 -5.58 35.95
C PHE A 31 2.15 -5.62 34.44
N PHE A 32 2.58 -6.78 33.94
CA PHE A 32 2.80 -6.99 32.52
C PHE A 32 1.52 -6.77 31.68
N GLN A 33 0.37 -7.27 32.16
CA GLN A 33 -0.93 -7.04 31.50
C GLN A 33 -1.32 -5.57 31.46
N ILE A 34 -1.14 -4.84 32.56
CA ILE A 34 -1.41 -3.40 32.64
C ILE A 34 -0.53 -2.64 31.65
N LEU A 35 0.77 -2.90 31.62
CA LEU A 35 1.70 -2.25 30.69
C LEU A 35 1.31 -2.49 29.23
N GLY A 36 0.94 -3.73 28.91
CA GLY A 36 0.53 -4.02 27.55
C GLY A 36 -0.84 -3.41 27.18
N ALA A 37 -1.77 -3.28 28.13
CA ALA A 37 -3.02 -2.56 27.92
C ALA A 37 -2.78 -1.06 27.69
N ILE A 38 -1.84 -0.45 28.43
CA ILE A 38 -1.40 0.93 28.20
C ILE A 38 -0.78 1.07 26.81
N ALA A 39 0.10 0.16 26.41
CA ALA A 39 0.72 0.19 25.08
C ALA A 39 -0.31 0.07 23.94
N GLU A 40 -1.35 -0.76 24.11
CA GLU A 40 -2.46 -0.85 23.14
C GLU A 40 -3.27 0.45 23.08
N PHE A 41 -3.56 1.06 24.23
CA PHE A 41 -4.25 2.33 24.31
C PHE A 41 -3.46 3.48 23.65
N GLU A 42 -2.17 3.60 23.94
CA GLU A 42 -1.30 4.60 23.32
C GLU A 42 -1.23 4.43 21.80
N HIS A 43 -1.12 3.18 21.32
CA HIS A 43 -1.15 2.89 19.89
C HIS A 43 -2.47 3.31 19.23
N ALA A 44 -3.60 3.03 19.89
CA ALA A 44 -4.91 3.45 19.41
C ALA A 44 -5.02 4.97 19.32
N LEU A 45 -4.60 5.70 20.35
CA LEU A 45 -4.56 7.17 20.35
C LEU A 45 -3.67 7.75 19.26
N MET A 46 -2.48 7.17 19.02
CA MET A 46 -1.60 7.61 17.93
C MET A 46 -2.25 7.39 16.56
N SER A 47 -2.93 6.24 16.39
CA SER A 47 -3.65 5.93 15.17
C SER A 47 -4.80 6.91 14.92
N GLU A 48 -5.57 7.25 15.95
CA GLU A 48 -6.64 8.25 15.90
C GLU A 48 -6.11 9.62 15.45
N ARG A 49 -5.08 10.15 16.13
CA ARG A 49 -4.45 11.43 15.75
C ARG A 49 -3.94 11.43 14.30
N THR A 50 -3.43 10.30 13.83
CA THR A 50 -2.96 10.17 12.44
C THR A 50 -4.13 10.28 11.46
N ARG A 51 -5.27 9.66 11.77
CA ARG A 51 -6.49 9.77 10.95
C ARG A 51 -6.99 11.20 10.92
N ASP A 52 -7.11 11.86 12.07
CA ASP A 52 -7.53 13.25 12.16
C ASP A 52 -6.62 14.18 11.34
N GLY A 53 -5.30 13.97 11.43
CA GLY A 53 -4.32 14.71 10.64
C GLY A 53 -4.47 14.49 9.12
N LEU A 54 -4.74 13.25 8.70
CA LEU A 54 -5.01 12.92 7.29
C LEU A 54 -6.31 13.56 6.80
N ASP A 55 -7.36 13.53 7.60
CA ASP A 55 -8.66 14.12 7.26
C ASP A 55 -8.58 15.64 7.18
N ALA A 56 -7.90 16.28 8.12
CA ALA A 56 -7.61 17.71 8.04
C ALA A 56 -6.76 18.07 6.81
N ALA A 57 -5.81 17.22 6.42
CA ALA A 57 -5.02 17.44 5.20
C ALA A 57 -5.87 17.29 3.93
N ARG A 58 -6.77 16.29 3.88
CA ARG A 58 -7.72 16.10 2.79
C ARG A 58 -8.69 17.27 2.67
N ALA A 59 -9.20 17.79 3.78
CA ALA A 59 -10.06 18.98 3.82
C ALA A 59 -9.35 20.23 3.26
N ARG A 60 -8.02 20.32 3.40
CA ARG A 60 -7.18 21.35 2.77
C ARG A 60 -6.81 21.04 1.30
N GLY A 61 -7.38 20.01 0.69
CA GLY A 61 -7.17 19.65 -0.71
C GLY A 61 -6.01 18.68 -0.98
N ARG A 62 -5.39 18.09 0.05
CA ARG A 62 -4.33 17.08 -0.16
C ARG A 62 -4.96 15.73 -0.52
N THR A 63 -4.73 15.24 -1.74
CA THR A 63 -5.24 13.94 -2.21
C THR A 63 -4.58 12.74 -1.50
N GLY A 64 -3.29 12.83 -1.16
CA GLY A 64 -2.52 11.71 -0.62
C GLY A 64 -2.15 10.66 -1.68
N GLY A 65 -1.57 9.54 -1.24
CA GLY A 65 -1.18 8.43 -2.13
C GLY A 65 0.09 8.67 -2.95
N GLN A 66 0.44 7.67 -3.77
CA GLN A 66 1.58 7.75 -4.69
C GLN A 66 1.25 8.70 -5.84
N LYS A 67 2.18 9.59 -6.18
CA LYS A 67 2.04 10.44 -7.37
C LYS A 67 1.98 9.56 -8.64
N PRO A 68 1.08 9.87 -9.61
CA PRO A 68 1.06 9.19 -10.89
C PRO A 68 2.44 9.21 -11.56
N LYS A 69 2.79 8.11 -12.22
CA LYS A 69 4.07 7.96 -12.93
C LYS A 69 4.10 8.75 -14.24
N LEU A 70 2.94 9.01 -14.82
CA LEU A 70 2.77 9.87 -15.99
C LEU A 70 1.99 11.13 -15.59
N THR A 71 2.44 12.28 -16.07
CA THR A 71 1.64 13.52 -16.04
C THR A 71 0.43 13.39 -16.97
N ALA A 72 -0.58 14.25 -16.81
CA ALA A 72 -1.74 14.27 -17.73
C ALA A 72 -1.34 14.46 -19.20
N ARG A 73 -0.31 15.28 -19.46
CA ARG A 73 0.25 15.47 -20.80
C ARG A 73 0.91 14.19 -21.33
N GLN A 74 1.74 13.52 -20.52
CA GLN A 74 2.38 12.28 -20.92
C GLN A 74 1.37 11.15 -21.15
N ALA A 75 0.33 11.06 -20.31
CA ALA A 75 -0.75 10.11 -20.51
C ALA A 75 -1.50 10.35 -21.83
N LYS A 76 -1.74 11.62 -22.19
CA LYS A 76 -2.33 11.98 -23.49
C LYS A 76 -1.42 11.57 -24.66
N ILE A 77 -0.12 11.90 -24.58
CA ILE A 77 0.83 11.51 -25.63
C ILE A 77 0.91 9.98 -25.75
N ALA A 78 0.92 9.24 -24.64
CA ALA A 78 0.89 7.79 -24.64
C ALA A 78 -0.38 7.22 -25.28
N GLN A 79 -1.54 7.86 -25.08
CA GLN A 79 -2.79 7.51 -25.74
C GLN A 79 -2.71 7.77 -27.25
N ASP A 80 -2.22 8.95 -27.66
CA ASP A 80 -2.05 9.31 -29.07
C ASP A 80 -1.10 8.32 -29.78
N MET A 81 0.04 7.97 -29.16
CA MET A 81 0.97 6.95 -29.69
C MET A 81 0.35 5.55 -29.77
N TYR A 82 -0.58 5.22 -28.88
CA TYR A 82 -1.27 3.93 -28.86
C TYR A 82 -2.34 3.81 -29.96
N ASP A 83 -3.02 4.91 -30.26
CA ASP A 83 -4.07 4.99 -31.29
C ASP A 83 -3.50 5.24 -32.69
N GLU A 84 -2.25 5.67 -32.82
CA GLU A 84 -1.58 5.90 -34.10
C GLU A 84 -1.43 4.57 -34.88
N LEU A 85 -2.03 4.54 -36.08
CA LEU A 85 -1.95 3.43 -37.01
C LEU A 85 -0.87 3.70 -38.08
N GLY A 86 -0.16 2.65 -38.45
CA GLY A 86 0.76 2.62 -39.57
C GLY A 86 0.04 2.53 -40.92
N PRO A 87 0.79 2.65 -42.04
CA PRO A 87 0.25 2.52 -43.39
C PRO A 87 -0.41 1.17 -43.69
N ASP A 88 -0.06 0.15 -42.90
CA ASP A 88 -0.56 -1.22 -42.93
C ASP A 88 -1.87 -1.42 -42.14
N GLY A 89 -2.39 -0.36 -41.51
CA GLY A 89 -3.60 -0.41 -40.67
C GLY A 89 -3.38 -1.03 -39.29
N HIS A 90 -2.14 -1.42 -38.96
CA HIS A 90 -1.76 -1.92 -37.63
C HIS A 90 -1.26 -0.78 -36.75
N ARG A 91 -1.15 -1.00 -35.44
CA ARG A 91 -0.60 0.01 -34.54
C ARG A 91 0.86 0.29 -34.89
N LYS A 92 1.19 1.57 -35.02
CA LYS A 92 2.54 2.03 -35.32
C LYS A 92 3.52 1.77 -34.17
N HIS A 93 3.04 1.87 -32.93
CA HIS A 93 3.83 1.64 -31.72
C HIS A 93 3.26 0.49 -30.88
N THR A 94 4.14 -0.40 -30.43
CA THR A 94 3.79 -1.41 -29.43
C THR A 94 3.72 -0.79 -28.04
N VAL A 95 2.94 -1.41 -27.14
CA VAL A 95 2.85 -0.95 -25.74
C VAL A 95 4.21 -1.02 -25.02
N GLN A 96 5.09 -1.94 -25.41
CA GLN A 96 6.44 -2.01 -24.86
C GLN A 96 7.27 -0.78 -25.26
N GLN A 97 7.26 -0.40 -26.55
CA GLN A 97 7.96 0.79 -27.03
C GLN A 97 7.43 2.07 -26.37
N ILE A 98 6.12 2.19 -26.19
CA ILE A 98 5.52 3.33 -25.48
C ILE A 98 5.99 3.35 -24.01
N ALA A 99 6.04 2.18 -23.36
CA ALA A 99 6.51 2.07 -21.98
C ALA A 99 7.98 2.49 -21.84
N ASP A 100 8.84 2.04 -22.77
CA ASP A 100 10.25 2.37 -22.82
C ASP A 100 10.48 3.87 -23.05
N GLU A 101 9.71 4.49 -23.96
CA GLU A 101 9.74 5.93 -24.24
C GLU A 101 9.50 6.77 -22.98
N PHE A 102 8.54 6.36 -22.14
CA PHE A 102 8.24 7.07 -20.89
C PHE A 102 9.00 6.56 -19.67
N GLY A 103 9.88 5.56 -19.83
CA GLY A 103 10.63 4.96 -18.72
C GLY A 103 9.74 4.30 -17.65
N VAL A 104 8.59 3.75 -18.06
CA VAL A 104 7.63 3.09 -17.16
C VAL A 104 7.37 1.64 -17.60
N THR A 105 6.64 0.89 -16.78
CA THR A 105 6.27 -0.49 -17.11
C THR A 105 5.02 -0.53 -18.00
N ARG A 106 4.85 -1.58 -18.81
CA ARG A 106 3.63 -1.80 -19.61
C ARG A 106 2.32 -1.67 -18.79
N PRO A 107 2.20 -2.25 -17.57
CA PRO A 107 1.02 -2.04 -16.72
C PRO A 107 0.75 -0.57 -16.38
N THR A 108 1.80 0.25 -16.26
CA THR A 108 1.63 1.69 -16.03
C THR A 108 1.02 2.38 -17.25
N ILE A 109 1.45 2.01 -18.47
CA ILE A 109 0.82 2.50 -19.70
C ILE A 109 -0.66 2.10 -19.72
N TYR A 110 -0.98 0.82 -19.58
CA TYR A 110 -2.38 0.35 -19.60
C TYR A 110 -3.28 1.03 -18.58
N ARG A 111 -2.78 1.35 -17.37
CA ARG A 111 -3.53 2.08 -16.34
C ARG A 111 -3.89 3.51 -16.75
N HIS A 112 -3.18 4.09 -17.71
CA HIS A 112 -3.37 5.46 -18.17
C HIS A 112 -4.02 5.58 -19.57
N LEU A 113 -4.28 4.47 -20.25
CA LEU A 113 -5.04 4.47 -21.51
C LEU A 113 -6.55 4.54 -21.22
N GLN A 114 -7.29 5.37 -21.96
CA GLN A 114 -8.74 5.58 -21.77
C GLN A 114 -9.62 4.51 -22.42
N ARG A 115 -9.03 3.41 -22.92
CA ARG A 115 -9.81 2.35 -23.56
C ARG A 115 -10.29 1.36 -22.50
N PRO A 116 -11.61 1.05 -22.41
CA PRO A 116 -12.06 -0.08 -21.63
C PRO A 116 -11.32 -1.31 -22.15
N LEU A 117 -11.01 -2.25 -21.26
CA LEU A 117 -10.47 -3.55 -21.63
C LEU A 117 -11.42 -4.15 -22.69
N ALA A 118 -11.13 -3.91 -23.98
CA ALA A 118 -11.69 -4.70 -25.04
C ALA A 118 -11.09 -6.08 -24.78
N GLU A 119 -11.92 -6.95 -24.23
CA GLU A 119 -11.59 -8.35 -24.03
C GLU A 119 -10.97 -8.86 -25.34
N PRO A 120 -9.82 -9.54 -25.27
CA PRO A 120 -9.31 -10.16 -26.47
C PRO A 120 -10.38 -11.14 -26.94
N GLU A 121 -10.92 -10.92 -28.15
CA GLU A 121 -11.72 -11.93 -28.82
C GLU A 121 -10.90 -13.22 -28.80
N ARG A 122 -11.40 -14.19 -28.03
CA ARG A 122 -10.92 -15.55 -28.09
C ARG A 122 -11.32 -16.09 -29.46
N THR A 123 -10.48 -15.81 -30.46
CA THR A 123 -10.53 -16.52 -31.74
C THR A 123 -10.24 -17.99 -31.47
N GLY A 124 -11.09 -18.81 -32.08
CA GLY A 124 -11.29 -20.21 -31.77
C GLY A 124 -10.06 -21.08 -31.96
N ARG A 125 -10.05 -22.15 -31.17
CA ARG A 125 -9.69 -23.48 -31.66
C ARG A 125 -10.98 -24.22 -31.97
#